data_AF-A0A514LBH8-F1
#
_entry.id   AF-A0A514LBH8-F1
#
_cell.length_a   1.000
_cell.length_b   1.000
_cell.length_c   1.000
_cell.angle_alpha   90.00
_cell.angle_beta   90.00
_cell.angle_gamma   90.00
#
_symmetry.space_group_name_H-M   'P 1'
#
loop_
_entity.id
_entity.type
_entity.pdbx_description
1 polymer ?
#
loop_
_entity_poly.entity_id
_entity_poly.type
_entity_poly.pdbx_seq_one_letter_code
_entity_poly.pdbx_strand_id
1 'polypeptide(L)'
;MAQVSKDPLDVSSDFIESGKSLKNTSSKRSGPYSKDEKIKRQNEVHRLHFEYGYSARKIAELMKVNRNTINDDIIFWYNKISHNDEVLDIENSILVIIQRFNVQRSRLRESLDKAENFQQKHAIERMIFDIDSKILNTRLKMENSVIRIQKFGIEYLNNWLKKNKKNERYMALLDTISLSEKAHQRISKIIKEDRKKIGV
;
A
#
# COMPACT_ATOMS: atom_id res chain seq x y z
N MET A 1 13.09 73.34 -28.42
CA MET A 1 12.27 72.55 -29.35
C MET A 1 13.15 71.47 -29.94
N ALA A 2 13.07 70.25 -29.41
CA ALA A 2 13.84 69.11 -29.88
C ALA A 2 12.87 68.02 -30.35
N GLN A 3 13.22 67.41 -31.47
CA GLN A 3 12.36 66.66 -32.38
C GLN A 3 11.92 65.32 -31.78
N VAL A 4 10.63 65.03 -31.90
CA VAL A 4 10.02 63.74 -31.53
C VAL A 4 10.23 62.76 -32.69
N SER A 5 10.96 61.68 -32.41
CA SER A 5 11.08 60.50 -33.28
C SER A 5 9.69 59.91 -33.56
N LYS A 6 9.40 59.62 -34.84
CA LYS A 6 8.11 59.11 -35.35
C LYS A 6 8.19 57.62 -35.68
N ASP A 7 8.55 56.77 -34.71
CA ASP A 7 8.29 55.33 -34.82
C ASP A 7 7.78 54.76 -33.49
N PRO A 8 6.61 54.11 -33.45
CA PRO A 8 6.00 53.62 -32.22
C PRO A 8 6.67 52.37 -31.62
N LEU A 9 7.82 51.95 -32.18
CA LEU A 9 8.56 50.75 -31.78
C LEU A 9 10.06 51.03 -31.55
N ASP A 10 10.45 52.28 -31.32
CA ASP A 10 11.83 52.60 -30.97
C ASP A 10 12.07 52.34 -29.47
N VAL A 11 12.46 51.10 -29.18
CA VAL A 11 12.78 50.65 -27.83
C VAL A 11 14.18 51.15 -27.48
N SER A 12 14.29 52.03 -26.47
CA SER A 12 15.56 52.55 -25.96
C SER A 12 16.59 51.44 -25.75
N SER A 13 17.86 51.69 -26.12
CA SER A 13 18.98 50.78 -25.87
C SER A 13 19.10 50.38 -24.41
N ASP A 14 18.69 51.25 -23.49
CA ASP A 14 18.69 51.01 -22.04
C ASP A 14 17.63 49.98 -21.62
N PHE A 15 16.51 49.90 -22.35
CA PHE A 15 15.48 48.86 -22.15
C PHE A 15 15.96 47.49 -22.64
N ILE A 16 16.79 47.45 -23.69
CA ILE A 16 17.39 46.21 -24.19
C ILE A 16 18.54 45.73 -23.27
N GLU A 17 19.31 46.65 -22.69
CA GLU A 17 20.37 46.30 -21.73
C GLU A 17 19.83 45.85 -20.37
N SER A 18 18.76 46.46 -19.86
CA SER A 18 18.08 46.01 -18.64
C SER A 18 17.45 44.61 -18.77
N GLY A 19 17.09 44.18 -19.99
CA GLY A 19 16.67 42.80 -20.27
C GLY A 19 17.81 41.79 -20.38
N LYS A 20 19.04 42.21 -20.71
CA LYS A 20 20.21 41.32 -20.83
C LYS A 20 20.77 40.88 -19.47
N SER A 21 20.60 41.68 -18.41
CA SER A 21 20.99 41.29 -17.04
C SER A 21 20.03 40.30 -16.38
N LEU A 22 18.85 40.08 -16.97
CA LEU A 22 17.84 39.11 -16.51
C LEU A 22 18.00 37.71 -17.10
N LYS A 23 19.11 37.42 -17.79
CA LYS A 23 19.60 36.04 -17.96
C LYS A 23 20.26 35.54 -16.67
N ASN A 24 19.50 35.60 -15.58
CA ASN A 24 19.68 34.64 -14.52
C ASN A 24 19.30 33.29 -15.11
N THR A 25 20.32 32.55 -15.55
CA THR A 25 20.24 31.10 -15.55
C THR A 25 19.60 30.72 -14.22
N SER A 26 18.41 30.14 -14.26
CA SER A 26 17.85 29.47 -13.11
C SER A 26 18.78 28.29 -12.86
N SER A 27 19.87 28.55 -12.13
CA SER A 27 20.66 27.51 -11.51
C SER A 27 19.64 26.70 -10.73
N LYS A 28 19.38 25.48 -11.23
CA LYS A 28 18.58 24.49 -10.51
C LYS A 28 19.16 24.51 -9.11
N ARG A 29 18.37 24.95 -8.12
CA ARG A 29 18.76 24.95 -6.71
C ARG A 29 19.05 23.50 -6.36
N SER A 30 20.28 23.09 -6.61
CA SER A 30 20.84 21.85 -6.13
C SER A 30 20.74 21.99 -4.63
N GLY A 31 19.88 21.18 -4.00
CA GLY A 31 19.94 21.02 -2.56
C GLY A 31 21.38 20.63 -2.15
N PRO A 32 21.67 20.60 -0.84
CA PRO A 32 23.01 20.34 -0.32
C PRO A 32 23.56 18.94 -0.64
N TYR A 33 22.86 18.13 -1.44
CA TYR A 33 23.23 16.77 -1.80
C TYR A 33 23.38 16.64 -3.30
N SER A 34 24.45 15.97 -3.73
CA SER A 34 24.60 15.48 -5.09
C SER A 34 23.51 14.45 -5.44
N LYS A 35 23.34 14.14 -6.73
CA LYS A 35 22.39 13.12 -7.18
C LYS A 35 22.68 11.75 -6.55
N ASP A 36 23.95 11.36 -6.46
CA ASP A 36 24.35 10.06 -5.94
C ASP A 36 24.14 9.96 -4.43
N GLU A 37 24.45 11.03 -3.69
CA GLU A 37 24.19 11.10 -2.25
C GLU A 37 22.69 11.08 -1.96
N LYS A 38 21.88 11.75 -2.79
CA LYS A 38 20.43 11.68 -2.68
C LYS A 38 19.94 10.25 -2.88
N ILE A 39 20.42 9.52 -3.90
CA ILE A 39 20.01 8.13 -4.14
C ILE A 39 20.44 7.22 -2.99
N LYS A 40 21.69 7.32 -2.51
CA LYS A 40 22.16 6.53 -1.37
C LYS A 40 21.33 6.78 -0.11
N ARG A 41 21.04 8.05 0.18
CA ARG A 41 20.20 8.44 1.31
C ARG A 41 18.79 7.89 1.16
N GLN A 42 18.18 8.04 -0.02
CA GLN A 42 16.85 7.52 -0.30
C GLN A 42 16.79 6.00 -0.11
N ASN A 43 17.75 5.24 -0.63
CA ASN A 43 17.79 3.78 -0.46
C ASN A 43 17.92 3.38 1.01
N GLU A 44 18.74 4.10 1.79
CA GLU A 44 18.87 3.83 3.22
C GLU A 44 17.59 4.21 3.99
N VAL A 45 16.94 5.32 3.64
CA VAL A 45 15.61 5.67 4.17
C VAL A 45 14.58 4.60 3.84
N HIS A 46 14.61 4.04 2.63
CA HIS A 46 13.74 2.94 2.25
C HIS A 46 13.93 1.74 3.20
N ARG A 47 15.18 1.30 3.35
CA ARG A 47 15.55 0.19 4.24
C ARG A 47 15.08 0.44 5.68
N LEU A 48 15.43 1.59 6.24
CA LEU A 48 15.10 1.94 7.63
C LEU A 48 13.59 2.12 7.88
N HIS A 49 12.86 2.72 6.94
CA HIS A 49 11.43 2.98 7.11
C HIS A 49 10.56 1.78 6.75
N PHE A 50 10.79 1.16 5.59
CA PHE A 50 9.89 0.15 5.05
C PHE A 50 10.22 -1.25 5.55
N GLU A 51 11.50 -1.59 5.70
CA GLU A 51 11.93 -2.92 6.19
C GLU A 51 12.03 -2.93 7.71
N TYR A 52 12.70 -1.92 8.29
CA TYR A 52 12.87 -1.82 9.74
C TYR A 52 11.78 -1.00 10.44
N GLY A 53 10.81 -0.40 9.75
CA GLY A 53 9.69 0.26 10.42
C GLY A 53 10.05 1.44 11.33
N TYR A 54 11.22 2.07 11.14
CA TYR A 54 11.61 3.22 11.96
C TYR A 54 10.82 4.47 11.56
N SER A 55 10.50 5.31 12.55
CA SER A 55 9.88 6.60 12.31
C SER A 55 10.87 7.58 11.68
N ALA A 56 10.37 8.55 10.92
CA ALA A 56 11.21 9.60 10.33
C ALA A 56 12.08 10.33 11.37
N ARG A 57 11.58 10.49 12.61
CA ARG A 57 12.35 11.05 13.72
C ARG A 57 13.54 10.17 14.07
N LYS A 58 13.34 8.85 14.21
CA LYS A 58 14.44 7.93 14.56
C LYS A 58 15.46 7.81 13.43
N ILE A 59 14.99 7.81 12.19
CA ILE A 59 15.87 7.77 11.01
C ILE A 59 16.72 9.04 10.92
N ALA A 60 16.12 10.22 11.16
CA ALA A 60 16.83 11.50 11.20
C ALA A 60 17.96 11.50 12.23
N GLU A 61 17.72 10.93 13.42
CA GLU A 61 18.72 10.75 14.47
C GLU A 61 19.85 9.80 14.04
N LEU A 62 19.50 8.62 13.50
CA LEU A 62 20.47 7.60 13.06
C LEU A 62 21.37 8.07 11.91
N MET A 63 20.77 8.74 10.91
CA MET A 63 21.48 9.21 9.71
C MET A 63 22.09 10.60 9.88
N LYS A 64 21.80 11.30 10.98
CA LYS A 64 22.17 12.71 11.22
C LYS A 64 21.70 13.64 10.08
N VAL A 65 20.48 13.40 9.58
CA VAL A 65 19.85 14.16 8.50
C VAL A 65 18.61 14.88 9.03
N ASN A 66 18.28 16.04 8.46
CA ASN A 66 17.06 16.77 8.81
C ASN A 66 15.80 15.90 8.62
N ARG A 67 14.93 15.86 9.64
CA ARG A 67 13.67 15.11 9.61
C ARG A 67 12.78 15.43 8.40
N ASN A 68 12.75 16.69 7.95
CA ASN A 68 11.96 17.08 6.79
C ASN A 68 12.51 16.42 5.51
N THR A 69 13.84 16.35 5.35
CA THR A 69 14.47 15.64 4.24
C THR A 69 14.14 14.14 4.27
N ILE A 70 14.13 13.53 5.46
CA ILE A 70 13.71 12.14 5.61
C ILE A 70 12.23 11.96 5.24
N ASN A 71 11.35 12.86 5.67
CA ASN A 71 9.94 12.83 5.29
C ASN A 71 9.77 12.96 3.76
N ASP A 72 10.50 13.87 3.11
CA ASP A 72 10.46 14.05 1.66
C ASP A 72 10.92 12.77 0.94
N ASP A 73 11.96 12.10 1.46
CA ASP A 73 12.44 10.83 0.90
C ASP A 73 11.44 9.69 1.13
N ILE A 74 10.74 9.67 2.28
CA ILE A 74 9.64 8.72 2.54
C ILE A 74 8.48 8.97 1.56
N ILE A 75 8.08 10.22 1.35
CA ILE A 75 7.04 10.61 0.38
C ILE A 75 7.46 10.20 -1.03
N PHE A 76 8.73 10.44 -1.40
CA PHE A 76 9.28 9.99 -2.68
C PHE A 76 9.09 8.48 -2.87
N TRP A 77 9.36 7.66 -1.86
CA TRP A 77 9.13 6.22 -1.95
C TRP A 77 7.67 5.84 -2.00
N TYR A 78 6.80 6.47 -1.21
CA TYR A 78 5.35 6.24 -1.33
C TYR A 78 4.85 6.56 -2.73
N ASN A 79 5.31 7.67 -3.33
CA ASN A 79 4.96 8.03 -4.71
C ASN A 79 5.56 7.04 -5.71
N LYS A 80 6.81 6.64 -5.55
CA LYS A 80 7.45 5.67 -6.45
C LYS A 80 6.78 4.30 -6.39
N ILE A 81 6.36 3.88 -5.19
CA ILE A 81 5.54 2.69 -4.99
C ILE A 81 4.21 2.92 -5.70
N SER A 82 3.48 4.01 -5.43
CA SER A 82 2.15 4.26 -5.97
C SER A 82 2.07 4.42 -7.49
N HIS A 83 3.16 4.82 -8.15
CA HIS A 83 3.24 5.00 -9.61
C HIS A 83 3.82 3.77 -10.34
N ASN A 84 4.27 2.73 -9.62
CA ASN A 84 4.41 1.41 -10.23
C ASN A 84 3.01 0.81 -10.30
N ASP A 85 2.46 0.68 -11.51
CA ASP A 85 1.07 0.25 -11.81
C ASP A 85 0.64 -1.12 -11.21
N GLU A 86 1.52 -1.82 -10.49
CA GLU A 86 1.21 -3.01 -9.69
C GLU A 86 0.47 -2.70 -8.36
N VAL A 87 0.26 -1.42 -8.02
CA VAL A 87 -0.33 -0.94 -6.74
C VAL A 87 -1.80 -1.29 -6.53
N LEU A 88 -2.47 -1.87 -7.52
CA LEU A 88 -3.81 -2.42 -7.31
C LEU A 88 -3.79 -3.88 -6.82
N ASP A 89 -2.63 -4.45 -6.49
CA ASP A 89 -2.58 -5.70 -5.76
C ASP A 89 -2.82 -5.47 -4.26
N ILE A 90 -4.10 -5.44 -3.90
CA ILE A 90 -4.59 -5.37 -2.52
C ILE A 90 -4.03 -6.53 -1.70
N GLU A 91 -3.84 -7.71 -2.29
CA GLU A 91 -3.31 -8.88 -1.58
C GLU A 91 -1.86 -8.63 -1.18
N ASN A 92 -1.03 -8.14 -2.11
CA ASN A 92 0.36 -7.77 -1.81
C ASN A 92 0.44 -6.68 -0.72
N SER A 93 -0.44 -5.67 -0.78
CA SER A 93 -0.50 -4.61 0.24
C SER A 93 -0.81 -5.18 1.64
N ILE A 94 -1.75 -6.13 1.72
CA ILE A 94 -2.09 -6.81 2.98
C ILE A 94 -0.92 -7.68 3.46
N LEU A 95 -0.24 -8.40 2.55
CA LEU A 95 0.92 -9.22 2.87
C LEU A 95 2.05 -8.37 3.47
N VAL A 96 2.36 -7.21 2.89
CA VAL A 96 3.36 -6.27 3.41
C VAL A 96 2.99 -5.80 4.83
N ILE A 97 1.72 -5.49 5.08
CA ILE A 97 1.26 -5.10 6.43
C ILE A 97 1.44 -6.25 7.43
N ILE A 98 1.08 -7.48 7.05
CA ILE A 98 1.28 -8.67 7.89
C ILE A 98 2.77 -8.89 8.19
N GLN A 99 3.64 -8.73 7.20
CA GLN A 99 5.08 -8.82 7.39
C GLN A 99 5.60 -7.77 8.37
N ARG A 100 5.15 -6.52 8.25
CA ARG A 100 5.51 -5.45 9.21
C ARG A 100 5.07 -5.77 10.63
N PHE A 101 3.87 -6.31 10.81
CA PHE A 101 3.40 -6.77 12.12
C PHE A 101 4.27 -7.91 12.66
N ASN A 102 4.67 -8.87 11.83
CA ASN A 102 5.59 -9.94 12.24
C ASN A 102 6.95 -9.41 12.69
N VAL A 103 7.53 -8.44 11.96
CA VAL A 103 8.80 -7.80 12.35
C VAL A 103 8.66 -7.08 13.69
N GLN A 104 7.57 -6.33 13.90
CA GLN A 104 7.29 -5.68 15.19
C GLN A 104 7.13 -6.69 16.31
N ARG A 105 6.41 -7.79 16.06
CA ARG A 105 6.24 -8.88 17.03
C ARG A 105 7.57 -9.51 17.43
N SER A 106 8.48 -9.77 16.49
CA SER A 106 9.80 -10.31 16.78
C SER A 106 10.61 -9.39 17.70
N ARG A 107 10.60 -8.08 17.44
CA ARG A 107 11.28 -7.09 18.30
C ARG A 107 10.68 -6.97 19.68
N LEU A 108 9.36 -7.06 19.79
CA LEU A 108 8.69 -7.07 21.08
C LEU A 108 9.07 -8.32 21.87
N ARG A 109 9.21 -9.49 21.23
CA ARG A 109 9.73 -10.70 21.90
C ARG A 109 11.16 -10.51 22.41
N GLU A 110 12.06 -9.96 21.59
CA GLU A 110 13.42 -9.63 22.05
C GLU A 110 13.42 -8.62 23.20
N SER A 111 12.47 -7.69 23.21
CA SER A 111 12.31 -6.71 24.30
C SER A 111 11.73 -7.35 25.56
N LEU A 112 10.85 -8.35 25.41
CA LEU A 112 10.25 -9.12 26.49
C LEU A 112 11.32 -9.91 27.26
N ASP A 113 12.26 -10.54 26.54
CA ASP A 113 13.37 -11.29 27.12
C ASP A 113 14.28 -10.40 27.99
N LYS A 114 14.37 -9.10 27.65
CA LYS A 114 15.18 -8.10 28.35
C LYS A 114 14.42 -7.35 29.44
N ALA A 115 13.10 -7.53 29.56
CA ALA A 115 12.30 -6.79 30.52
C ALA A 115 12.54 -7.32 31.94
N GLU A 116 12.84 -6.42 32.88
CA GLU A 116 13.21 -6.81 34.24
C GLU A 116 12.01 -6.84 35.19
N ASN A 117 11.04 -5.92 35.01
CA ASN A 117 9.87 -5.82 35.87
C ASN A 117 8.59 -6.35 35.22
N PHE A 118 7.65 -6.75 36.08
CA PHE A 118 6.38 -7.34 35.69
C PHE A 118 5.54 -6.41 34.83
N GLN A 119 5.50 -5.11 35.16
CA GLN A 119 4.69 -4.13 34.43
C GLN A 119 5.15 -3.98 32.98
N GLN A 120 6.46 -3.94 32.74
CA GLN A 120 7.04 -3.91 31.40
C GLN A 120 6.74 -5.20 30.64
N LYS A 121 6.93 -6.36 31.27
CA LYS A 121 6.62 -7.66 30.67
C LYS A 121 5.16 -7.72 30.23
N HIS A 122 4.24 -7.39 31.14
CA HIS A 122 2.81 -7.41 30.86
C HIS A 122 2.41 -6.44 29.74
N ALA A 123 3.00 -5.24 29.71
CA ALA A 123 2.76 -4.28 28.64
C ALA A 123 3.22 -4.81 27.27
N ILE A 124 4.40 -5.43 27.20
CA ILE A 124 4.93 -6.01 25.97
C ILE A 124 4.09 -7.21 25.52
N GLU A 125 3.71 -8.11 26.44
CA GLU A 125 2.83 -9.25 26.17
C GLU A 125 1.49 -8.81 25.58
N ARG A 126 0.89 -7.75 26.14
CA ARG A 126 -0.36 -7.17 25.61
C ARG A 126 -0.18 -6.64 24.20
N MET A 127 0.93 -5.95 23.91
CA MET A 127 1.22 -5.47 22.54
C MET A 127 1.39 -6.62 21.55
N ILE A 128 2.05 -7.71 21.96
CA ILE A 128 2.18 -8.92 21.14
C ILE A 128 0.80 -9.53 20.85
N PHE A 129 -0.03 -9.67 21.89
CA PHE A 129 -1.39 -10.18 21.75
C PHE A 129 -2.24 -9.33 20.79
N ASP A 130 -2.14 -8.00 20.88
CA ASP A 130 -2.85 -7.08 19.98
C ASP A 130 -2.39 -7.25 18.52
N ILE A 131 -1.09 -7.46 18.29
CA ILE A 131 -0.55 -7.75 16.95
C ILE A 131 -1.11 -9.08 16.42
N ASP A 132 -1.04 -10.15 17.22
CA ASP A 132 -1.51 -11.47 16.83
C ASP A 132 -3.02 -11.45 16.50
N SER A 133 -3.81 -10.74 17.31
CA SER A 133 -5.23 -10.52 17.07
C SER A 133 -5.50 -9.77 15.76
N LYS A 134 -4.69 -8.75 15.42
CA LYS A 134 -4.82 -8.01 14.16
C LYS A 134 -4.45 -8.86 12.95
N ILE A 135 -3.40 -9.68 13.04
CA ILE A 135 -3.01 -10.61 11.97
C ILE A 135 -4.13 -11.63 11.74
N LEU A 136 -4.63 -12.25 12.81
CA LEU A 136 -5.71 -13.25 12.73
C LEU A 136 -6.98 -12.65 12.10
N ASN A 137 -7.41 -11.50 12.58
CA ASN A 137 -8.60 -10.82 12.05
C ASN A 137 -8.45 -10.44 10.57
N THR A 138 -7.26 -10.01 10.16
CA THR A 138 -6.98 -9.71 8.74
C THR A 138 -7.10 -10.97 7.89
N ARG A 139 -6.53 -12.11 8.33
CA ARG A 139 -6.64 -13.39 7.63
C ARG A 139 -8.09 -13.86 7.50
N LEU A 140 -8.86 -13.83 8.59
CA LEU A 140 -10.28 -14.20 8.57
C LEU A 140 -11.09 -13.32 7.59
N LYS A 141 -10.80 -12.02 7.51
CA LYS A 141 -11.45 -11.13 6.54
C LYS A 141 -11.09 -11.46 5.09
N MET A 142 -9.83 -11.84 4.83
CA MET A 142 -9.40 -12.28 3.50
C MET A 142 -10.09 -13.57 3.08
N GLU A 143 -10.07 -14.59 3.94
CA GLU A 143 -10.73 -15.88 3.68
C GLU A 143 -12.23 -15.70 3.40
N ASN A 144 -12.92 -14.90 4.23
CA ASN A 144 -14.33 -14.59 4.00
C ASN A 144 -14.56 -13.85 2.68
N SER A 145 -13.62 -13.01 2.25
CA SER A 145 -13.72 -12.31 0.97
C SER A 145 -13.53 -13.26 -0.21
N VAL A 146 -12.56 -14.17 -0.15
CA VAL A 146 -12.37 -15.23 -1.14
C VAL A 146 -13.63 -16.09 -1.27
N ILE A 147 -14.18 -16.56 -0.15
CA ILE A 147 -15.43 -17.35 -0.14
C ILE A 147 -16.59 -16.59 -0.81
N ARG A 148 -16.72 -15.27 -0.54
CA ARG A 148 -17.78 -14.45 -1.17
C ARG A 148 -17.58 -14.30 -2.67
N ILE A 149 -16.35 -14.02 -3.12
CA ILE A 149 -16.02 -13.89 -4.54
C ILE A 149 -16.30 -15.22 -5.27
N GLN A 150 -15.92 -16.35 -4.66
CA GLN A 150 -16.21 -17.68 -5.20
C GLN A 150 -17.72 -17.93 -5.33
N LYS A 151 -18.50 -17.65 -4.27
CA LYS A 151 -19.97 -17.76 -4.30
C LYS A 151 -20.58 -16.90 -5.39
N PHE A 152 -20.16 -15.64 -5.49
CA PHE A 152 -20.63 -14.73 -6.53
C PHE A 152 -20.32 -15.25 -7.94
N GLY A 153 -19.11 -15.77 -8.17
CA GLY A 153 -18.72 -16.36 -9.45
C GLY A 153 -19.60 -17.57 -9.83
N ILE A 154 -19.88 -18.45 -8.88
CA ILE A 154 -20.77 -19.61 -9.09
C ILE A 154 -22.20 -19.16 -9.41
N GLU A 155 -22.73 -18.22 -8.64
CA GLU A 155 -24.08 -17.68 -8.86
C GLU A 155 -24.20 -17.03 -10.23
N TYR A 156 -23.20 -16.23 -10.62
CA TYR A 156 -23.13 -15.63 -11.94
C TYR A 156 -23.11 -16.68 -13.04
N LEU A 157 -22.25 -17.69 -12.94
CA LEU A 157 -22.12 -18.77 -13.92
C LEU A 157 -23.41 -19.59 -14.04
N ASN A 158 -24.01 -20.00 -12.92
CA ASN A 158 -25.26 -20.76 -12.90
C ASN A 158 -26.41 -19.93 -13.48
N ASN A 159 -26.47 -18.62 -13.21
CA ASN A 159 -27.44 -17.72 -13.81
C ASN A 159 -27.25 -17.61 -15.33
N TRP A 160 -26.00 -17.52 -15.80
CA TRP A 160 -25.68 -17.53 -17.22
C TRP A 160 -26.10 -18.85 -17.89
N LEU A 161 -25.80 -20.00 -17.28
CA LEU A 161 -26.20 -21.32 -17.79
C LEU A 161 -27.73 -21.45 -17.89
N LYS A 162 -28.45 -20.96 -16.88
CA LYS A 162 -29.91 -20.92 -16.88
C LYS A 162 -30.47 -20.05 -18.02
N LYS A 163 -29.93 -18.84 -18.21
CA LYS A 163 -30.32 -17.94 -19.32
C LYS A 163 -30.08 -18.59 -20.70
N ASN A 164 -29.01 -19.37 -20.82
CA ASN A 164 -28.64 -20.09 -22.04
C ASN A 164 -29.24 -21.50 -22.16
N LYS A 165 -30.23 -21.85 -21.32
CA LYS A 165 -30.92 -23.16 -21.33
C LYS A 165 -29.98 -24.37 -21.24
N LYS A 166 -28.84 -24.22 -20.55
CA LYS A 166 -27.94 -25.33 -20.22
C LYS A 166 -28.41 -26.01 -18.94
N ASN A 167 -28.30 -27.34 -18.87
CA ASN A 167 -28.77 -28.16 -17.74
C ASN A 167 -27.73 -28.36 -16.63
N GLU A 168 -26.50 -27.89 -16.86
CA GLU A 168 -25.37 -28.03 -15.94
C GLU A 168 -25.37 -26.95 -14.86
N ARG A 169 -24.94 -27.30 -13.65
CA ARG A 169 -24.80 -26.41 -12.50
C ARG A 169 -23.55 -26.75 -11.71
N TYR A 170 -22.94 -25.72 -11.13
CA TYR A 170 -21.76 -25.82 -10.28
C TYR A 170 -22.11 -25.55 -8.82
N MET A 171 -21.44 -26.23 -7.88
CA MET A 171 -21.64 -26.08 -6.43
C MET A 171 -20.54 -25.25 -5.77
N ALA A 172 -19.31 -25.36 -6.26
CA ALA A 172 -18.13 -24.63 -5.83
C ALA A 172 -17.37 -24.06 -7.05
N LEU A 173 -16.62 -22.99 -6.80
CA LEU A 173 -15.74 -22.41 -7.81
C LEU A 173 -14.54 -23.35 -7.92
N LEU A 174 -14.22 -23.81 -9.14
CA LEU A 174 -13.23 -24.86 -9.44
C LEU A 174 -13.72 -26.30 -9.24
N ASP A 175 -15.03 -26.54 -9.08
CA ASP A 175 -15.55 -27.90 -9.24
C ASP A 175 -15.20 -28.43 -10.63
N THR A 176 -14.50 -29.56 -10.70
CA THR A 176 -14.29 -30.31 -11.95
C THR A 176 -15.53 -31.09 -12.39
N ILE A 177 -16.57 -31.12 -11.54
CA ILE A 177 -17.77 -31.92 -11.72
C ILE A 177 -18.96 -30.97 -11.85
N SER A 178 -19.50 -30.85 -13.05
CA SER A 178 -20.79 -30.20 -13.27
C SER A 178 -21.92 -31.18 -12.91
N LEU A 179 -22.98 -30.65 -12.31
CA LEU A 179 -24.16 -31.43 -11.92
C LEU A 179 -25.33 -31.09 -12.83
N SER A 180 -26.22 -32.05 -13.05
CA SER A 180 -27.55 -31.71 -13.58
C SER A 180 -28.33 -30.84 -12.59
N GLU A 181 -29.20 -29.97 -13.08
CA GLU A 181 -30.11 -29.15 -12.25
C GLU A 181 -30.85 -29.99 -11.18
N LYS A 182 -31.37 -31.17 -11.56
CA LYS A 182 -32.07 -32.06 -10.61
C LYS A 182 -31.15 -32.56 -9.49
N ALA A 183 -29.92 -32.95 -9.83
CA ALA A 183 -28.93 -33.38 -8.85
C ALA A 183 -28.52 -32.23 -7.92
N HIS A 184 -28.28 -31.05 -8.49
CA HIS A 184 -27.97 -29.82 -7.75
C HIS A 184 -29.04 -29.48 -6.71
N GLN A 185 -30.32 -29.54 -7.08
CA GLN A 185 -31.44 -29.30 -6.17
C GLN A 185 -31.52 -30.33 -5.03
N ARG A 186 -31.35 -31.62 -5.34
CA ARG A 186 -31.33 -32.69 -4.34
C ARG A 186 -30.21 -32.50 -3.34
N ILE A 187 -28.98 -32.29 -3.82
CA ILE A 187 -27.80 -32.09 -2.98
C ILE A 187 -27.97 -30.82 -2.12
N SER A 188 -28.44 -29.72 -2.70
CA SER A 188 -28.70 -28.48 -1.96
C SER A 188 -29.73 -28.65 -0.84
N LYS A 189 -30.75 -29.50 -1.05
CA LYS A 189 -31.75 -29.82 -0.02
C LYS A 189 -31.12 -30.58 1.14
N ILE A 190 -30.32 -31.61 0.86
CA ILE A 190 -29.59 -32.39 1.88
C ILE A 190 -28.69 -31.47 2.71
N ILE A 191 -27.89 -30.62 2.05
CA ILE A 191 -27.00 -29.66 2.73
C ILE A 191 -27.78 -28.73 3.65
N LYS A 192 -28.94 -28.21 3.21
CA LYS A 192 -29.79 -27.33 4.03
C LYS A 192 -30.37 -28.04 5.25
N GLU A 193 -30.77 -29.30 5.10
CA GLU A 193 -31.31 -30.11 6.20
C GLU A 193 -30.23 -30.43 7.24
N ASP A 194 -29.01 -30.74 6.80
CA ASP A 194 -27.91 -31.04 7.72
C ASP A 194 -27.38 -29.79 8.43
N ARG A 195 -27.33 -28.63 7.77
CA ARG A 195 -26.96 -27.36 8.44
C ARG A 195 -27.87 -27.02 9.61
N LYS A 196 -29.18 -27.27 9.46
CA LYS A 196 -30.15 -27.07 10.55
C LYS A 196 -29.88 -27.92 11.78
N LYS A 197 -29.29 -29.12 11.62
CA LYS A 197 -28.94 -30.00 12.76
C LYS A 197 -27.74 -29.48 13.55
N ILE A 198 -26.87 -28.70 12.93
CA ILE A 198 -25.62 -28.19 13.53
C ILE A 198 -25.87 -26.83 14.24
N GLY A 199 -27.07 -26.23 14.11
CA GLY A 199 -27.39 -24.94 14.72
C GLY A 199 -26.70 -23.75 14.05
N VAL A 200 -26.36 -23.89 12.76
CA VAL A 200 -25.81 -22.81 11.91
C VAL A 200 -26.86 -22.32 10.92
#